data_AF-A0A958R5V1-F1
#
_entry.id   AF-A0A958R5V1-F1
#
_cell.length_a   1.000
_cell.length_b   1.000
_cell.length_c   1.000
_cell.angle_alpha   90.00
_cell.angle_beta   90.00
_cell.angle_gamma   90.00
#
_symmetry.space_group_name_H-M   'P 1'
#
loop_
_entity.id
_entity.type
_entity.pdbx_description
1 polymer ?
#
loop_
_entity_poly.entity_id
_entity_poly.type
_entity_poly.pdbx_seq_one_letter_code
_entity_poly.pdbx_strand_id
1 'polypeptide(L)'
;NAQLEALKADNEAKENAVLLENEKWKELFQKSESKIKELESIREQERSKFVEGHKKNSVLQHVQFKKQDYLKFINTSNIEINDDGSVNIETLQSEVERIKKEYPELLNIQTKATLPDAAPKTFKDKTLSEMTKEELAEARRKALSNFKQ
;
A
#
# COMPACT_ATOMS: atom_id res chain seq x y z
N ASN A 1 -35.16 -13.79 76.00
CA ASN A 1 -34.49 -14.84 75.20
C ASN A 1 -34.95 -14.84 73.75
N ALA A 2 -36.25 -15.02 73.42
CA ALA A 2 -36.72 -15.05 72.03
C ALA A 2 -36.38 -13.80 71.17
N GLN A 3 -36.47 -12.58 71.73
CA GLN A 3 -36.10 -11.35 71.00
C GLN A 3 -34.59 -11.26 70.71
N LEU A 4 -33.75 -11.82 71.59
CA LEU A 4 -32.30 -11.81 71.42
C LEU A 4 -31.87 -12.80 70.31
N GLU A 5 -32.56 -13.94 70.20
CA GLU A 5 -32.33 -14.92 69.13
C GLU A 5 -32.81 -14.38 67.77
N ALA A 6 -33.95 -13.69 67.72
CA ALA A 6 -34.43 -13.05 66.50
C ALA A 6 -33.48 -11.94 66.00
N LEU A 7 -32.93 -11.14 66.90
CA LEU A 7 -31.92 -10.11 66.56
C LEU A 7 -30.62 -10.71 66.04
N LYS A 8 -30.18 -11.86 66.58
CA LYS A 8 -28.99 -12.56 66.08
C LYS A 8 -29.21 -13.12 64.68
N ALA A 9 -30.35 -13.78 64.45
CA ALA A 9 -30.68 -14.32 63.14
C ALA A 9 -30.80 -13.23 62.05
N ASP A 10 -31.37 -12.06 62.38
CA ASP A 10 -31.45 -10.91 61.45
C ASP A 10 -30.07 -10.32 61.13
N ASN A 11 -29.17 -10.24 62.12
CA ASN A 11 -27.79 -9.80 61.88
C ASN A 11 -26.99 -10.82 61.04
N GLU A 12 -27.10 -12.12 61.34
CA GLU A 12 -26.46 -13.17 60.54
C GLU A 12 -26.97 -13.19 59.10
N ALA A 13 -28.27 -12.97 58.88
CA ALA A 13 -28.84 -12.86 57.54
C ALA A 13 -28.31 -11.64 56.77
N LYS A 14 -28.14 -10.49 57.44
CA LYS A 14 -27.54 -9.28 56.85
C LYS A 14 -26.06 -9.47 56.55
N GLU A 15 -25.30 -10.07 57.45
CA GLU A 15 -23.89 -10.39 57.23
C GLU A 15 -23.70 -11.32 56.03
N ASN A 16 -24.51 -12.38 55.94
CA ASN A 16 -24.50 -13.30 54.80
C ASN A 16 -24.90 -12.61 53.49
N ALA A 17 -25.89 -11.70 53.50
CA ALA A 17 -26.28 -10.93 52.33
C ALA A 17 -25.15 -10.02 51.84
N VAL A 18 -24.47 -9.32 52.75
CA VAL A 18 -23.30 -8.46 52.44
C VAL A 18 -22.13 -9.28 51.90
N LEU A 19 -21.87 -10.48 52.45
CA LEU A 19 -20.83 -11.37 51.94
C LEU A 19 -21.11 -11.83 50.51
N LEU A 20 -22.34 -12.27 50.23
CA LEU A 20 -22.75 -12.66 48.88
C LEU A 20 -22.68 -11.50 47.89
N GLU A 21 -23.03 -10.30 48.33
CA GLU A 21 -22.92 -9.10 47.50
C GLU A 21 -21.45 -8.76 47.20
N ASN A 22 -20.57 -8.81 48.21
CA ASN A 22 -19.14 -8.60 48.04
C ASN A 22 -18.51 -9.62 47.08
N GLU A 23 -18.89 -10.88 47.15
CA GLU A 23 -18.43 -11.91 46.22
C GLU A 23 -18.85 -11.62 44.78
N LYS A 24 -20.12 -11.22 44.58
CA LYS A 24 -20.62 -10.82 43.26
C LYS A 24 -19.87 -9.62 42.70
N TRP A 25 -19.61 -8.59 43.52
CA TRP A 25 -18.84 -7.43 43.09
C TRP A 25 -17.41 -7.79 42.71
N LYS A 26 -16.77 -8.70 43.47
CA LYS A 26 -15.43 -9.19 43.16
C LYS A 26 -15.40 -9.96 41.84
N GLU A 27 -16.38 -10.80 41.57
CA GLU A 27 -16.50 -11.53 40.30
C GLU A 27 -16.71 -10.58 39.12
N LEU A 28 -17.63 -9.61 39.27
CA LEU A 28 -17.89 -8.59 38.26
C LEU A 28 -16.65 -7.74 37.95
N PHE A 29 -15.89 -7.39 38.98
CA PHE A 29 -14.64 -6.65 38.84
C PHE A 29 -13.57 -7.47 38.10
N GLN A 30 -13.36 -8.74 38.47
CA GLN A 30 -12.41 -9.60 37.77
C GLN A 30 -12.79 -9.81 36.30
N LYS A 31 -14.10 -9.92 36.02
CA LYS A 31 -14.63 -10.02 34.66
C LYS A 31 -14.41 -8.73 33.87
N SER A 32 -14.59 -7.56 34.49
CA SER A 32 -14.37 -6.28 33.82
C SER A 32 -12.88 -6.04 33.53
N GLU A 33 -11.98 -6.35 34.47
CA GLU A 33 -10.53 -6.28 34.24
C GLU A 33 -10.09 -7.19 33.08
N SER A 34 -10.59 -8.43 33.06
CA SER A 34 -10.29 -9.37 31.99
C SER A 34 -10.80 -8.86 30.64
N LYS A 35 -11.99 -8.25 30.63
CA LYS A 35 -12.56 -7.71 29.39
C LYS A 35 -11.81 -6.47 28.90
N ILE A 36 -11.34 -5.60 29.80
CA ILE A 36 -10.53 -4.44 29.46
C ILE A 36 -9.23 -4.90 28.79
N LYS A 37 -8.53 -5.87 29.38
CA LYS A 37 -7.29 -6.42 28.81
C LYS A 37 -7.51 -7.04 27.42
N GLU A 38 -8.62 -7.77 27.25
CA GLU A 38 -8.98 -8.33 25.94
C GLU A 38 -9.22 -7.23 24.90
N LEU A 39 -9.99 -6.20 25.26
CA LEU A 39 -10.29 -5.07 24.37
C LEU A 39 -9.03 -4.25 24.04
N GLU A 40 -8.14 -4.06 25.00
CA GLU A 40 -6.84 -3.41 24.78
C GLU A 40 -5.97 -4.21 23.80
N SER A 41 -5.93 -5.53 23.94
CA SER A 41 -5.21 -6.41 23.00
C SER A 41 -5.79 -6.34 21.59
N ILE A 42 -7.12 -6.40 21.47
CA ILE A 42 -7.81 -6.27 20.17
C ILE A 42 -7.50 -4.91 19.54
N ARG A 43 -7.61 -3.83 20.32
CA ARG A 43 -7.32 -2.47 19.86
C ARG A 43 -5.89 -2.34 19.34
N GLU A 44 -4.91 -2.89 20.04
CA GLU A 44 -3.51 -2.83 19.60
C GLU A 44 -3.28 -3.64 18.32
N GLN A 45 -3.91 -4.81 18.19
CA GLN A 45 -3.86 -5.60 16.96
C GLN A 45 -4.50 -4.87 15.77
N GLU A 46 -5.65 -4.24 15.97
CA GLU A 46 -6.33 -3.45 14.93
C GLU A 46 -5.51 -2.22 14.54
N ARG A 47 -4.93 -1.52 15.51
CA ARG A 47 -4.04 -0.38 15.28
C ARG A 47 -2.81 -0.80 14.48
N SER A 48 -2.20 -1.93 14.81
CA SER A 48 -1.05 -2.49 14.08
C SER A 48 -1.42 -2.79 12.62
N LYS A 49 -2.55 -3.47 12.38
CA LYS A 49 -3.05 -3.75 11.02
C LYS A 49 -3.34 -2.48 10.23
N PHE A 50 -3.94 -1.48 10.88
CA PHE A 50 -4.22 -0.19 10.26
C PHE A 50 -2.93 0.52 9.85
N VAL A 51 -1.94 0.57 10.74
CA VAL A 51 -0.62 1.16 10.49
C VAL A 51 0.09 0.46 9.33
N GLU A 52 0.10 -0.87 9.31
CA GLU A 52 0.67 -1.62 8.19
C GLU A 52 -0.06 -1.34 6.87
N GLY A 53 -1.39 -1.32 6.89
CA GLY A 53 -2.20 -0.99 5.72
C GLY A 53 -1.91 0.40 5.18
N HIS A 54 -1.81 1.38 6.07
CA HIS A 54 -1.47 2.76 5.73
C HIS A 54 -0.09 2.84 5.05
N LYS A 55 0.94 2.22 5.66
CA LYS A 55 2.30 2.16 5.09
C LYS A 55 2.33 1.49 3.72
N LYS A 56 1.66 0.34 3.55
CA LYS A 56 1.56 -0.37 2.25
C LYS A 56 0.89 0.51 1.20
N ASN A 57 -0.18 1.22 1.57
CA ASN A 57 -0.88 2.10 0.67
C ASN A 57 -0.02 3.29 0.25
N SER A 58 0.76 3.88 1.16
CA SER A 58 1.72 4.94 0.81
C SER A 58 2.76 4.46 -0.20
N VAL A 59 3.28 3.24 -0.06
CA VAL A 59 4.19 2.66 -1.07
C VAL A 59 3.51 2.51 -2.42
N LEU A 60 2.28 2.00 -2.45
CA LEU A 60 1.50 1.82 -3.69
C LEU A 60 1.23 3.11 -4.48
N GLN A 61 1.25 4.27 -3.83
CA GLN A 61 1.15 5.55 -4.53
C GLN A 61 2.37 5.83 -5.42
N HIS A 62 3.52 5.24 -5.08
CA HIS A 62 4.80 5.45 -5.79
C HIS A 62 5.23 4.26 -6.67
N VAL A 63 4.68 3.07 -6.41
CA VAL A 63 4.97 1.86 -7.20
C VAL A 63 3.69 1.14 -7.58
N GLN A 64 3.60 0.71 -8.84
CA GLN A 64 2.52 -0.12 -9.33
C GLN A 64 3.01 -1.55 -9.49
N PHE A 65 2.52 -2.46 -8.65
CA PHE A 65 2.78 -3.88 -8.82
C PHE A 65 1.94 -4.49 -9.93
N LYS A 66 2.47 -5.52 -10.60
CA LYS A 66 1.72 -6.31 -11.60
C LYS A 66 0.57 -7.12 -10.99
N LYS A 67 0.72 -7.56 -9.74
CA LYS A 67 -0.27 -8.36 -9.00
C LYS A 67 -0.40 -7.85 -7.57
N GLN A 68 -1.61 -7.92 -7.00
CA GLN A 68 -1.83 -7.52 -5.61
C GLN A 68 -1.09 -8.41 -4.60
N ASP A 69 -0.87 -9.69 -4.91
CA ASP A 69 -0.13 -10.60 -4.03
C ASP A 69 1.33 -10.18 -3.79
N TYR A 70 1.85 -9.23 -4.59
CA TYR A 70 3.20 -8.70 -4.43
C TYR A 70 3.33 -7.65 -3.33
N LEU A 71 2.22 -7.24 -2.70
CA LEU A 71 2.25 -6.38 -1.51
C LEU A 71 3.06 -6.98 -0.35
N LYS A 72 3.21 -8.30 -0.32
CA LYS A 72 4.02 -9.00 0.69
C LYS A 72 5.52 -8.68 0.62
N PHE A 73 6.01 -8.13 -0.50
CA PHE A 73 7.41 -7.73 -0.66
C PHE A 73 7.70 -6.33 -0.10
N ILE A 74 6.67 -5.59 0.30
CA ILE A 74 6.82 -4.31 1.00
C ILE A 74 7.21 -4.59 2.45
N ASN A 75 8.35 -4.05 2.87
CA ASN A 75 8.79 -4.09 4.25
C ASN A 75 8.25 -2.88 5.01
N THR A 76 7.11 -3.05 5.67
CA THR A 76 6.47 -2.01 6.48
C THR A 76 7.24 -1.65 7.75
N SER A 77 8.19 -2.48 8.19
CA SER A 77 9.01 -2.20 9.37
C SER A 77 10.05 -1.12 9.10
N ASN A 78 10.48 -0.97 7.85
CA ASN A 78 11.46 0.05 7.45
C ASN A 78 10.83 1.43 7.21
N ILE A 79 9.50 1.52 7.17
CA ILE A 79 8.78 2.76 6.92
C ILE A 79 8.37 3.34 8.27
N GLU A 80 8.78 4.57 8.56
CA GLU A 80 8.44 5.25 9.80
C GLU A 80 7.18 6.10 9.66
N ILE A 81 6.50 6.33 10.78
CA ILE A 81 5.35 7.23 10.88
C ILE A 81 5.76 8.37 11.81
N ASN A 82 5.55 9.60 11.35
CA ASN A 82 5.81 10.82 12.10
C ASN A 82 4.79 10.99 13.25
N ASP A 83 5.09 11.89 14.19
CA ASP A 83 4.21 12.17 15.33
C ASP A 83 2.81 12.67 14.94
N ASP A 84 2.68 13.28 13.76
CA ASP A 84 1.40 13.74 13.18
C ASP A 84 0.58 12.62 12.51
N GLY A 85 1.10 11.39 12.47
CA GLY A 85 0.49 10.24 11.82
C GLY A 85 0.76 10.12 10.32
N SER A 86 1.51 11.05 9.73
CA SER A 86 1.96 10.96 8.34
C SER A 86 3.11 9.97 8.17
N VAL A 87 3.27 9.41 6.97
CA VAL A 87 4.41 8.52 6.67
C VAL A 87 5.66 9.36 6.41
N ASN A 88 6.78 8.98 7.03
CA ASN A 88 8.07 9.63 6.79
C ASN A 88 8.52 9.38 5.34
N ILE A 89 8.62 10.46 4.57
CA ILE A 89 8.90 10.45 3.14
C ILE A 89 10.26 9.82 2.83
N GLU A 90 11.29 10.07 3.65
CA GLU A 90 12.64 9.56 3.41
C GLU A 90 12.68 8.04 3.51
N THR A 91 12.08 7.50 4.58
CA THR A 91 11.98 6.04 4.79
C THR A 91 11.11 5.37 3.74
N LEU A 92 10.04 6.04 3.30
CA LEU A 92 9.16 5.58 2.22
C LEU A 92 9.91 5.52 0.88
N GLN A 93 10.66 6.57 0.55
CA GLN A 93 11.44 6.63 -0.69
C GLN A 93 12.52 5.56 -0.72
N SER A 94 13.23 5.37 0.39
CA SER A 94 14.22 4.30 0.55
C SER A 94 13.62 2.92 0.27
N GLU A 95 12.42 2.65 0.82
CA GLU A 95 11.73 1.38 0.58
C GLU A 95 11.25 1.23 -0.88
N VAL A 96 10.78 2.31 -1.50
CA VAL A 96 10.41 2.33 -2.92
C VAL A 96 11.61 2.05 -3.82
N GLU A 97 12.76 2.66 -3.53
CA GLU A 97 14.00 2.44 -4.26
C GLU A 97 14.51 1.00 -4.09
N ARG A 98 14.44 0.46 -2.86
CA ARG A 98 14.77 -0.94 -2.58
C ARG A 98 13.92 -1.87 -3.44
N ILE A 99 12.60 -1.67 -3.48
CA ILE A 99 11.69 -2.50 -4.30
C ILE A 99 12.04 -2.40 -5.79
N LYS A 100 12.32 -1.18 -6.30
CA LYS A 100 12.73 -0.97 -7.70
C LYS A 100 14.04 -1.66 -8.05
N LYS A 101 14.98 -1.72 -7.09
CA LYS A 101 16.31 -2.31 -7.30
C LYS A 101 16.31 -3.83 -7.15
N GLU A 102 15.63 -4.34 -6.13
CA GLU A 102 15.64 -5.77 -5.79
C GLU A 102 14.59 -6.57 -6.56
N TYR A 103 13.44 -5.96 -6.87
CA TYR A 103 12.29 -6.63 -7.48
C TYR A 103 11.69 -5.88 -8.69
N PRO A 104 12.50 -5.43 -9.67
CA PRO A 104 12.00 -4.73 -10.84
C PRO A 104 10.96 -5.54 -11.63
N GLU A 105 11.06 -6.86 -11.65
CA GLU A 105 10.17 -7.77 -12.36
C GLU A 105 8.74 -7.80 -11.80
N LEU A 106 8.56 -7.42 -10.53
CA LEU A 106 7.25 -7.36 -9.87
C LEU A 106 6.49 -6.07 -10.22
N LEU A 107 7.22 -5.06 -10.70
CA LEU A 107 6.68 -3.74 -11.01
C LEU A 107 6.16 -3.66 -12.44
N ASN A 108 5.04 -2.96 -12.61
CA ASN A 108 4.51 -2.63 -13.92
C ASN A 108 5.28 -1.42 -14.44
N ILE A 109 6.50 -1.67 -14.94
CA ILE A 109 7.32 -0.64 -15.57
C ILE A 109 6.65 -0.30 -16.90
N GLN A 110 5.81 0.74 -16.92
CA GLN A 110 5.35 1.33 -18.16
C GLN A 110 6.55 2.00 -18.82
N THR A 111 7.39 1.22 -19.50
CA THR A 111 8.26 1.77 -20.53
C THR A 111 7.35 2.23 -21.66
N LYS A 112 6.87 3.48 -21.59
CA LYS A 112 6.49 4.23 -22.79
C LYS A 112 7.77 4.52 -23.58
N ALA A 113 8.44 3.47 -24.06
CA ALA A 113 9.30 3.58 -25.20
C ALA A 113 8.35 3.71 -26.40
N THR A 114 7.81 4.91 -26.62
CA THR A 114 7.26 5.25 -27.93
C THR A 114 8.42 5.16 -28.90
N LEU A 115 8.49 4.03 -29.63
CA LEU A 115 9.23 3.98 -30.88
C LEU A 115 8.79 5.21 -31.70
N PRO A 116 9.72 6.04 -32.19
CA PRO A 116 9.33 7.14 -33.06
C PRO A 116 8.61 6.54 -34.27
N ASP A 117 7.37 6.97 -34.48
CA ASP A 117 6.47 6.50 -35.56
C ASP A 117 7.02 6.85 -36.96
N ALA A 118 8.08 7.64 -37.02
CA ALA A 118 8.80 7.97 -38.23
C ALA A 118 10.31 7.82 -38.01
N ALA A 119 10.95 7.08 -38.92
CA ALA A 119 12.40 7.15 -39.10
C ALA A 119 12.80 8.61 -39.41
N PRO A 120 13.97 9.10 -38.94
CA PRO A 120 14.45 10.42 -39.31
C PRO A 120 14.53 10.51 -40.85
N LYS A 121 13.70 11.35 -41.47
CA LYS A 121 13.83 11.66 -42.90
C LYS A 121 15.10 12.49 -43.10
N THR A 122 16.25 11.83 -43.17
CA THR A 122 17.54 12.46 -43.48
C THR A 122 17.70 12.79 -44.96
N PHE A 123 16.78 12.33 -45.80
CA PHE A 123 16.77 12.65 -47.22
C PHE A 123 15.80 13.80 -47.46
N LYS A 124 16.33 15.03 -47.58
CA LYS A 124 15.63 16.09 -48.31
C LYS A 124 15.51 15.61 -49.76
N ASP A 125 14.30 15.57 -50.29
CA ASP A 125 14.10 15.35 -51.71
C ASP A 125 14.83 16.46 -52.47
N LYS A 126 15.88 16.10 -53.22
CA LYS A 126 16.61 17.06 -54.07
C LYS A 126 15.62 17.62 -55.08
N THR A 127 15.53 18.94 -55.15
CA THR A 127 14.79 19.60 -56.23
C THR A 127 15.50 19.37 -57.56
N LEU A 128 14.80 19.48 -58.69
CA LEU A 128 15.39 19.31 -60.04
C LEU A 128 16.64 20.19 -60.28
N SER A 129 16.74 21.32 -59.60
CA SER A 129 17.86 22.26 -59.64
C SER A 129 19.10 21.78 -58.86
N GLU A 130 18.93 20.83 -57.95
CA GLU A 130 19.98 20.28 -57.06
C GLU A 130 20.45 18.89 -57.50
N MET A 131 19.87 18.35 -58.58
CA MET A 131 20.28 17.08 -59.18
C MET A 131 21.50 17.27 -60.08
N THR A 132 22.44 16.33 -60.00
CA THR A 132 23.55 16.29 -60.95
C THR A 132 23.04 15.89 -62.35
N LYS A 133 23.83 16.19 -63.38
CA LYS A 133 23.48 15.83 -64.77
C LYS A 133 23.25 14.32 -64.95
N GLU A 134 23.95 13.51 -64.17
CA GLU A 134 23.85 12.05 -64.18
C GLU A 134 22.53 11.57 -63.57
N GLU A 135 22.15 12.13 -62.41
CA GLU A 135 20.87 11.86 -61.74
C GLU A 135 19.67 12.24 -62.64
N LEU A 136 19.75 13.39 -63.32
CA LEU A 136 18.74 13.83 -64.30
C LEU A 136 18.63 12.91 -65.51
N ALA A 137 19.75 12.41 -66.03
CA ALA A 137 19.76 11.50 -67.16
C ALA A 137 19.15 10.13 -66.81
N GLU A 138 19.37 9.66 -65.59
CA GLU A 138 18.78 8.41 -65.10
C GLU A 138 17.27 8.55 -64.84
N ALA A 139 16.84 9.67 -64.24
CA ALA A 139 15.42 9.97 -64.03
C ALA A 139 14.65 10.05 -65.36
N ARG A 140 15.22 10.69 -66.38
CA ARG A 140 14.64 10.73 -67.74
C ARG A 140 14.56 9.35 -68.38
N ARG A 141 15.58 8.51 -68.21
CA ARG A 141 15.56 7.13 -68.73
C ARG A 141 14.45 6.30 -68.07
N LYS A 142 14.28 6.40 -66.75
CA LYS A 142 13.19 5.72 -66.02
C LYS A 142 11.80 6.22 -66.43
N ALA A 143 11.65 7.53 -66.66
CA ALA A 143 10.39 8.09 -67.16
C ALA A 143 10.05 7.57 -68.58
N LEU A 144 11.05 7.47 -69.46
CA LEU A 144 10.89 6.95 -70.81
C LEU A 144 10.65 5.43 -70.86
N SER A 145 11.19 4.65 -69.91
CA SER A 145 10.91 3.21 -69.82
C SER A 145 9.49 2.91 -69.37
N ASN A 146 8.94 3.74 -68.47
CA ASN A 146 7.57 3.58 -67.98
C ASN A 146 6.50 4.07 -68.96
N PHE A 147 6.89 4.79 -70.01
CA PHE A 147 5.98 5.25 -71.07
C PHE A 147 5.85 4.25 -72.25
N LYS A 148 6.62 3.16 -72.24
CA LYS A 148 6.63 2.11 -73.28
C LYS A 148 5.88 0.83 -72.90
N GLN A 149 5.13 0.84 -71.80
CA GLN A 149 4.12 -0.18 -71.46
C GLN A 149 2.73 0.34 -71.81
#